data_AF-A0AAD9Z3B0-F1
#
_entry.id   AF-A0AAD9Z3B0-F1
#
_cell.length_a   1.000
_cell.length_b   1.000
_cell.length_c   1.000
_cell.angle_alpha   90.00
_cell.angle_beta   90.00
_cell.angle_gamma   90.00
#
_symmetry.space_group_name_H-M   'P 1'
#
loop_
_entity.id
_entity.type
_entity.pdbx_description
1 polymer ?
#
loop_
_entity_poly.entity_id
_entity_poly.type
_entity_poly.pdbx_seq_one_letter_code
_entity_poly.pdbx_strand_id
1 'polypeptide(L)' 'MVMEMYKSWAQRRGYGVTVVDEMPGEMAGIKLATIKVVGEYTFGYAKSEVGVHSDIPRRRFGVSDE' A
#
# COMPACT_ATOMS: atom_id res chain seq x y z
N MET A 1 0.73 5.58 -2.59
CA MET A 1 1.32 5.27 -1.27
C MET A 1 0.36 4.37 -0.50
N VAL A 2 0.39 3.05 -0.75
CA VAL A 2 -0.56 2.11 -0.13
C VAL A 2 0.18 0.85 0.35
N MET A 3 1.11 0.33 -0.45
CA MET A 3 1.99 -0.78 -0.07
C MET A 3 2.69 -0.55 1.28
N GLU A 4 3.32 0.62 1.46
CA GLU A 4 4.04 0.98 2.71
C GLU A 4 3.12 1.14 3.92
N MET A 5 1.86 1.53 3.70
CA MET A 5 0.84 1.60 4.75
C MET A 5 0.57 0.19 5.32
N TYR A 6 0.36 -0.80 4.44
CA TYR A 6 0.12 -2.19 4.86
C TYR A 6 1.35 -2.82 5.52
N LYS A 7 2.56 -2.55 5.02
CA LYS A 7 3.80 -2.99 5.68
C LYS A 7 3.90 -2.44 7.10
N SER A 8 3.67 -1.13 7.27
CA SER A 8 3.73 -0.47 8.58
C SER A 8 2.63 -0.97 9.53
N TRP A 9 1.42 -1.18 9.02
CA TRP A 9 0.30 -1.73 9.79
C TRP A 9 0.60 -3.13 10.31
N ALA A 10 1.14 -3.99 9.44
CA ALA A 10 1.45 -5.37 9.80
C ALA A 10 2.63 -5.46 10.78
N GLN A 11 3.68 -4.63 10.62
CA GLN A 11 4.77 -4.52 11.60
C GLN A 11 4.27 -4.09 12.99
N ARG A 12 3.37 -3.09 13.06
CA ARG A 12 2.81 -2.62 14.34
C ARG A 12 1.98 -3.67 15.07
N ARG A 13 1.38 -4.60 14.33
CA ARG A 13 0.58 -5.71 14.89
C ARG A 13 1.40 -6.99 15.12
N GLY A 14 2.68 -6.99 14.80
CA GLY A 14 3.56 -8.16 14.94
C GLY A 14 3.27 -9.27 13.92
N TYR A 15 2.62 -8.95 12.80
CA TYR A 15 2.37 -9.91 11.73
C TYR A 15 3.60 -10.06 10.83
N GLY A 16 3.85 -11.28 10.36
CA GLY A 16 4.86 -11.55 9.36
C GLY A 16 4.43 -11.01 8.00
N VAL A 17 5.27 -10.19 7.37
CA VAL A 17 5.00 -9.64 6.03
C VAL A 17 6.03 -10.18 5.06
N THR A 18 5.57 -10.73 3.94
CA THR A 18 6.41 -11.17 2.84
C THR A 18 5.93 -10.52 1.55
N VAL A 19 6.82 -9.82 0.84
CA VAL A 19 6.52 -9.32 -0.49
C VAL A 19 6.65 -10.50 -1.46
N VAL A 20 5.57 -10.81 -2.17
CA VAL A 20 5.51 -11.93 -3.13
C VAL A 20 5.89 -11.42 -4.51
N ASP A 21 5.39 -10.25 -4.87
CA ASP A 21 5.63 -9.64 -6.17
C ASP A 21 5.60 -8.12 -6.06
N GLU A 22 6.47 -7.45 -6.79
CA GLU A 22 6.50 -6.00 -6.93
C GLU A 22 6.80 -5.65 -8.39
N MET A 23 5.84 -5.00 -9.04
CA MET A 23 5.98 -4.50 -10.40
C MET A 23 6.14 -2.99 -10.36
N PRO A 24 7.37 -2.46 -10.54
CA PRO A 24 7.58 -1.03 -10.67
C PRO A 24 6.86 -0.50 -11.92
N GLY A 25 6.30 0.71 -11.84
CA GLY A 25 5.71 1.41 -12.98
C GLY A 25 6.78 2.11 -13.83
N GLU A 26 6.55 2.23 -15.14
CA GLU A 26 7.53 2.77 -16.10
C GLU A 26 7.92 4.23 -15.88
N MET A 27 6.98 5.10 -15.42
CA MET A 27 7.26 6.53 -15.22
C MET A 27 7.45 6.90 -13.74
N ALA A 28 6.60 6.38 -12.86
CA ALA A 28 6.72 6.56 -11.41
C ALA A 28 5.82 5.58 -10.67
N GLY A 29 6.26 5.16 -9.49
CA GLY A 29 5.46 4.37 -8.56
C GLY A 29 5.45 2.86 -8.86
N ILE A 30 4.47 2.17 -8.30
CA ILE A 30 4.31 0.72 -8.38
C ILE A 30 3.02 0.45 -9.15
N LYS A 31 3.11 -0.34 -10.23
CA LYS A 31 1.97 -0.74 -11.05
C LYS A 31 1.13 -1.80 -10.33
N LEU A 32 1.80 -2.76 -9.72
CA LEU A 32 1.19 -3.84 -8.95
C LEU A 32 2.13 -4.25 -7.83
N ALA A 33 1.60 -4.55 -6.65
CA ALA A 33 2.34 -5.20 -5.59
C ALA A 33 1.47 -6.26 -4.93
N THR A 34 2.04 -7.43 -4.72
CA THR A 34 1.41 -8.55 -4.02
C THR A 34 2.15 -8.78 -2.71
N ILE A 35 1.44 -8.66 -1.59
CA ILE A 35 2.00 -8.85 -0.25
C ILE A 35 1.25 -10.01 0.43
N LYS A 36 2.00 -10.91 1.05
CA LYS A 36 1.49 -11.97 1.91
C LYS A 36 1.68 -11.57 3.36
N VAL A 37 0.57 -11.52 4.11
CA VAL A 37 0.58 -11.26 5.55
C VAL A 37 0.24 -12.56 6.28
N VAL A 38 1.14 -13.01 7.15
CA VAL A 38 1.04 -14.27 7.91
C VAL A 38 0.90 -13.94 9.40
N GLY A 39 -0.13 -14.50 10.03
CA GLY A 39 -0.43 -14.31 11.45
C GLY A 39 -1.81 -14.85 11.81
N GLU A 40 -2.13 -14.91 13.10
CA GLU A 40 -3.46 -15.30 13.56
C GLU A 40 -4.50 -14.23 13.20
N TYR A 41 -5.65 -14.67 12.68
CA TYR A 41 -6.79 -13.81 12.29
C TYR A 41 -6.51 -12.74 11.21
N THR A 42 -5.39 -12.83 10.49
CA THR A 42 -5.00 -11.81 9.50
C THR A 42 -6.00 -11.62 8.36
N PHE A 43 -6.64 -12.71 7.91
CA PHE A 43 -7.64 -12.64 6.84
C PHE A 43 -8.88 -11.83 7.22
N GLY A 44 -9.32 -11.92 8.49
CA GLY A 44 -10.48 -11.16 8.96
C GLY A 44 -10.26 -9.65 8.90
N TYR A 45 -9.07 -9.20 9.29
CA TYR A 45 -8.68 -7.79 9.21
C TYR A 45 -8.37 -7.35 7.78
N ALA A 46 -7.77 -8.20 6.95
CA ALA A 46 -7.49 -7.86 5.56
C ALA A 46 -8.78 -7.74 4.73
N LYS A 47 -9.85 -8.45 5.11
CA LYS A 47 -11.14 -8.42 4.41
C LYS A 47 -11.81 -7.04 4.49
N SER A 48 -11.67 -6.29 5.59
CA SER A 48 -12.23 -4.94 5.70
C SER A 48 -11.50 -3.92 4.83
N GLU A 49 -10.29 -4.24 4.40
CA GLU A 49 -9.41 -3.38 3.61
C GLU A 49 -9.56 -3.63 2.09
N VAL A 50 -10.50 -4.48 1.69
CA VAL A 50 -10.80 -4.74 0.27
C VAL A 50 -11.61 -3.57 -0.28
N GLY A 51 -10.96 -2.73 -1.09
CA GLY A 51 -11.61 -1.60 -1.73
C GLY A 51 -10.64 -0.72 -2.53
N VAL A 52 -11.21 0.20 -3.31
CA VAL A 52 -10.45 1.22 -4.04
C VAL A 52 -10.10 2.33 -3.06
N HIS A 53 -8.80 2.53 -2.84
CA HIS A 53 -8.29 3.63 -2.02
C HIS A 53 -7.93 4.80 -2.92
N SER A 54 -8.73 5.86 -2.86
CA SER A 54 -8.50 7.09 -3.61
C SER A 54 -7.72 8.08 -2.75
N ASP A 55 -6.52 8.46 -3.17
CA ASP A 55 -5.80 9.57 -2.57
C ASP A 55 -6.28 10.89 -3.17
N ILE A 56 -6.57 11.87 -2.34
CA ILE A 56 -6.98 13.21 -2.77
C ILE A 56 -5.79 14.12 -2.53
N PRO A 57 -5.05 14.52 -3.58
CA PRO A 57 -3.90 15.38 -3.40
C PRO A 57 -4.38 16.70 -2.81
N ARG A 58 -3.87 17.05 -1.62
CA ARG A 58 -4.02 18.42 -1.12
C ARG A 58 -3.25 19.32 -2.07
N ARG A 59 -3.92 20.38 -2.54
CA ARG A 59 -3.43 21.40 -3.46
C ARG A 59 -2.01 21.86 -3.07
N ARG A 60 -1.01 21.19 -3.64
CA ARG A 60 0.42 21.51 -3.55
C ARG A 60 1.19 20.94 -4.74
N PHE A 61 0.55 20.93 -5.91
CA PHE A 61 1.32 21.09 -7.14
C PHE A 61 1.33 22.59 -7.38
N GLY A 62 2.43 23.23 -6.96
CA GLY A 62 2.73 24.58 -7.37
C GLY A 62 2.77 24.59 -8.89
N VAL A 63 1.89 25.38 -9.47
CA VAL A 63 2.01 25.83 -10.85
C VAL A 63 3.40 26.45 -10.95
N SER A 64 4.29 25.82 -11.71
CA SER A 64 5.41 26.56 -12.29
C SER A 64 4.77 27.48 -13.32
N ASP A 65 4.50 28.72 -12.93
CA ASP A 65 4.26 29.81 -13.86
C ASP A 65 5.54 29.95 -14.70
N GLU A 66 5.46 29.50 -15.95
CA GLU A 66 6.24 30.04 -17.06
C GLU A 66 5.25 30.62 -18.09
#